data_AF-A0A522Q114-F1
#
_entry.id   AF-A0A522Q114-F1
#
_cell.length_a   1.000
_cell.length_b   1.000
_cell.length_c   1.000
_cell.angle_alpha   90.00
_cell.angle_beta   90.00
_cell.angle_gamma   90.00
#
_symmetry.space_group_name_H-M   'P 1'
#
loop_
_entity.id
_entity.type
_entity.pdbx_description
1 polymer ?
#
loop_
_entity_poly.entity_id
_entity_poly.type
_entity_poly.pdbx_seq_one_letter_code
_entity_poly.pdbx_strand_id
1 'polypeptide(L)'
;MDSVQRIDSNFANTEGIESIISARRRAMRIHKRVPLALAVMMVAASLSVWASDKKKDVDSIGDRRVAHRSMISEQKEIAIGKRYATEIDRSARIIKDPVINEYVNRVAQNVARNSDLKIPLTVKVLDDPSINAFALPGGFLYVNSGLLQAANEEDQIAGVVAHEIAHVAARHWASQMTKATILQYAMIPLMFTPMSFPVYIGLSEGLNMGIPLAFLKFSRNDEAEADFLGIQYMYKAGYDPNAYVAFFGKILQEQRRDPGSVPSIFADHPPTPERIIKAEEEIKSILPNKQQYLVSTSEFGDMKTRLEGVMSMRKKMEKTEGGPTLQKREPKTTTSPTTQPSGTQNPDDDKPPVLQRRD
;
A
#
# COMPACT_ATOMS: atom_id res chain seq x y z
N MET A 1 -8.42 114.44 42.14
CA MET A 1 -9.64 113.72 42.57
C MET A 1 -10.32 113.20 41.32
N ASP A 2 -10.51 111.89 41.31
CA ASP A 2 -11.36 111.02 40.49
C ASP A 2 -11.38 111.09 38.96
N SER A 3 -11.06 109.92 38.36
CA SER A 3 -11.57 109.49 37.07
C SER A 3 -11.54 107.95 36.93
N VAL A 4 -12.72 107.38 37.19
CA VAL A 4 -13.45 106.18 36.68
C VAL A 4 -12.82 105.25 35.60
N GLN A 5 -13.12 103.94 35.77
CA GLN A 5 -13.15 102.78 34.82
C GLN A 5 -11.79 102.20 34.36
N ARG A 6 -11.60 100.88 34.15
CA ARG A 6 -12.46 99.82 33.63
C ARG A 6 -11.86 98.44 33.96
N ILE A 7 -12.71 97.42 34.09
CA ILE A 7 -12.35 95.99 34.20
C ILE A 7 -12.10 95.45 32.80
N ASP A 8 -10.99 94.76 32.57
CA ASP A 8 -10.83 93.83 31.43
C ASP A 8 -10.16 92.53 31.89
N SER A 9 -10.92 91.46 31.77
CA SER A 9 -10.53 90.05 31.77
C SER A 9 -9.80 89.70 30.47
N ASN A 10 -8.74 88.89 30.51
CA ASN A 10 -8.41 88.03 29.36
C ASN A 10 -7.31 86.98 29.62
N PHE A 11 -7.44 85.90 28.83
CA PHE A 11 -6.49 84.83 28.51
C PHE A 11 -6.40 83.60 29.43
N ALA A 12 -7.26 82.62 29.12
CA ALA A 12 -6.93 81.21 29.33
C ALA A 12 -7.33 80.37 28.11
N ASN A 13 -6.33 80.14 27.25
CA ASN A 13 -5.97 78.85 26.67
C ASN A 13 -7.01 78.08 25.82
N THR A 14 -7.16 78.48 24.55
CA THR A 14 -7.97 77.80 23.53
C THR A 14 -7.24 76.67 22.78
N GLU A 15 -5.94 76.46 22.97
CA GLU A 15 -5.19 75.43 22.22
C GLU A 15 -5.32 74.01 22.82
N GLY A 16 -5.61 73.89 24.11
CA GLY A 16 -5.77 72.59 24.78
C GLY A 16 -7.08 71.86 24.45
N ILE A 17 -8.13 72.61 24.07
CA ILE A 17 -9.49 72.07 23.88
C ILE A 17 -9.65 71.44 22.49
N GLU A 18 -9.04 72.03 21.45
CA GLU A 18 -9.07 71.52 20.07
C GLU A 18 -8.35 70.16 19.92
N SER A 19 -7.23 69.96 20.64
CA SER A 19 -6.47 68.72 20.65
C SER A 19 -7.29 67.52 21.17
N ILE A 20 -8.01 67.72 22.27
CA ILE A 20 -8.83 66.68 22.93
C ILE A 20 -10.06 66.30 22.08
N ILE A 21 -10.65 67.28 21.39
CA ILE A 21 -11.82 67.07 20.51
C ILE A 21 -11.42 66.29 19.24
N SER A 22 -10.22 66.55 18.69
CA SER A 22 -9.72 65.84 17.50
C SER A 22 -9.41 64.36 17.78
N ALA A 23 -8.86 64.05 18.96
CA ALA A 23 -8.57 62.68 19.41
C ALA A 23 -9.85 61.87 19.64
N ARG A 24 -10.89 62.49 20.24
CA ARG A 24 -12.22 61.85 20.41
C ARG A 24 -12.91 61.55 19.08
N ARG A 25 -12.77 62.41 18.05
CA ARG A 25 -13.35 62.16 16.71
C ARG A 25 -12.64 61.04 15.95
N ARG A 26 -11.31 60.84 16.13
CA ARG A 26 -10.59 59.67 15.59
C ARG A 26 -10.96 58.38 16.30
N ALA A 27 -11.06 58.38 17.63
CA ALA A 27 -11.44 57.21 18.43
C ALA A 27 -12.88 56.72 18.12
N MET A 28 -13.82 57.64 17.87
CA MET A 28 -15.21 57.29 17.52
C MET A 28 -15.40 56.81 16.07
N ARG A 29 -14.50 57.12 15.13
CA ARG A 29 -14.54 56.54 13.78
C ARG A 29 -14.01 55.10 13.73
N ILE A 30 -13.13 54.72 14.66
CA ILE A 30 -12.60 53.36 14.76
C ILE A 30 -13.67 52.40 15.32
N HIS A 31 -14.48 52.84 16.28
CA HIS A 31 -15.51 52.00 16.90
C HIS A 31 -16.73 51.69 16.02
N LYS A 32 -16.95 52.41 14.91
CA LYS A 32 -18.06 52.11 13.96
C LYS A 32 -17.65 51.24 12.77
N ARG A 33 -16.36 50.95 12.57
CA ARG A 33 -15.87 50.04 11.50
C ARG A 33 -15.45 48.66 12.00
N VAL A 34 -15.22 48.52 13.31
CA VAL A 34 -14.93 47.24 13.96
C VAL A 34 -16.12 46.25 13.97
N PRO A 35 -17.41 46.65 14.10
CA PRO A 35 -18.48 45.64 14.18
C PRO A 35 -18.78 44.96 12.83
N LEU A 36 -18.46 45.61 11.70
CA LEU A 36 -18.67 45.00 10.37
C LEU A 36 -17.55 44.03 9.99
N ALA A 37 -16.29 44.34 10.34
CA ALA A 37 -15.16 43.44 10.08
C ALA A 37 -15.21 42.17 10.95
N LEU A 38 -15.65 42.28 12.22
CA LEU A 38 -15.89 41.11 13.07
C LEU A 38 -17.11 40.30 12.64
N ALA A 39 -18.19 40.95 12.18
CA ALA A 39 -19.36 40.24 11.65
C ALA A 39 -19.03 39.50 10.33
N VAL A 40 -18.23 40.09 9.44
CA VAL A 40 -17.77 39.42 8.21
C VAL A 40 -16.79 38.28 8.55
N MET A 41 -15.93 38.42 9.56
CA MET A 41 -15.10 37.30 10.05
C MET A 41 -15.92 36.19 10.72
N MET A 42 -16.99 36.50 11.46
CA MET A 42 -17.88 35.49 12.04
C MET A 42 -18.76 34.81 10.99
N VAL A 43 -19.17 35.52 9.93
CA VAL A 43 -19.87 34.93 8.77
C VAL A 43 -18.91 34.08 7.93
N ALA A 44 -17.66 34.51 7.74
CA ALA A 44 -16.63 33.70 7.08
C ALA A 44 -16.20 32.47 7.93
N ALA A 45 -16.19 32.59 9.26
CA ALA A 45 -15.90 31.49 10.17
C ALA A 45 -17.07 30.50 10.32
N SER A 46 -18.31 30.93 10.10
CA SER A 46 -19.49 30.04 10.07
C SER A 46 -19.70 29.36 8.71
N LEU A 47 -19.15 29.90 7.61
CA LEU A 47 -19.12 29.22 6.31
C LEU A 47 -18.12 28.06 6.25
N SER A 48 -17.15 27.99 7.18
CA SER A 48 -16.16 26.90 7.26
C SER A 48 -16.71 25.61 7.89
N VAL A 49 -17.91 25.64 8.47
CA VAL A 49 -18.55 24.47 9.12
C VAL A 49 -19.29 23.58 8.10
N TRP A 50 -19.47 24.05 6.85
CA TRP A 50 -20.25 23.36 5.81
C TRP A 50 -19.41 22.94 4.58
N ALA A 51 -18.08 23.06 4.64
CA ALA A 51 -17.23 22.38 3.66
C ALA A 51 -17.22 20.89 4.01
N SER A 52 -18.01 20.07 3.30
CA SER A 52 -17.90 18.62 3.40
C SER A 52 -16.45 18.22 3.11
N ASP A 53 -15.90 17.32 3.92
CA ASP A 53 -14.57 16.79 3.69
C ASP A 53 -14.59 16.03 2.35
N LYS A 54 -14.03 16.63 1.29
CA LYS A 54 -14.03 16.05 -0.07
C LYS A 54 -13.41 14.66 -0.12
N LYS A 55 -12.63 14.25 0.89
CA LYS A 55 -12.11 12.88 1.01
C LYS A 55 -13.17 11.84 1.38
N LYS A 56 -14.29 12.26 1.97
CA LYS A 56 -15.42 11.39 2.33
C LYS A 56 -16.46 11.31 1.22
N ASP A 57 -16.41 12.23 0.27
CA ASP A 57 -17.27 12.22 -0.90
C ASP A 57 -16.75 11.22 -1.93
N VAL A 58 -17.54 10.17 -2.16
CA VAL A 58 -17.24 9.09 -3.10
C VAL A 58 -17.33 9.57 -4.55
N ASP A 59 -18.21 10.55 -4.83
CA ASP A 59 -18.36 11.10 -6.18
C ASP A 59 -17.12 11.87 -6.59
N SER A 60 -16.42 12.46 -5.62
CA SER A 60 -15.16 13.17 -5.82
C SER A 60 -13.95 12.27 -6.15
N ILE A 61 -14.03 10.93 -6.01
CA ILE A 61 -12.90 10.02 -6.30
C ILE A 61 -12.37 10.25 -7.72
N GLY A 62 -11.06 10.41 -7.85
CA GLY A 62 -10.39 10.82 -9.07
C GLY A 62 -10.01 12.30 -9.04
N ASP A 63 -10.80 13.18 -8.44
CA ASP A 63 -10.52 14.63 -8.42
C ASP A 63 -9.90 15.09 -7.10
N ARG A 64 -9.70 14.17 -6.16
CA ARG A 64 -9.19 14.44 -4.82
C ARG A 64 -7.68 14.55 -4.84
N ARG A 65 -7.16 15.38 -3.94
CA ARG A 65 -5.72 15.41 -3.62
C ARG A 65 -5.45 14.48 -2.45
N VAL A 66 -5.19 13.21 -2.75
CA VAL A 66 -4.80 12.19 -1.75
C VAL A 66 -3.27 12.08 -1.60
N ALA A 67 -2.53 12.36 -2.66
CA ALA A 67 -1.08 12.43 -2.64
C ALA A 67 -0.59 13.56 -1.70
N HIS A 68 0.20 13.21 -0.69
CA HIS A 68 0.69 14.17 0.30
C HIS A 68 2.08 13.77 0.85
N ARG A 69 2.69 14.65 1.66
CA ARG A 69 3.92 14.39 2.46
C ARG A 69 5.18 13.92 1.71
N SER A 70 5.30 14.17 0.41
CA SER A 70 6.51 13.84 -0.36
C SER A 70 7.23 15.07 -0.93
N MET A 71 8.56 15.08 -0.81
CA MET A 71 9.47 16.00 -1.50
C MET A 71 10.02 15.40 -2.81
N ILE A 72 9.68 14.14 -3.10
CA ILE A 72 10.15 13.41 -4.28
C ILE A 72 9.17 13.66 -5.44
N SER A 73 9.69 14.03 -6.61
CA SER A 73 8.86 14.19 -7.80
C SER A 73 8.29 12.85 -8.27
N GLU A 74 7.10 12.88 -8.88
CA GLU A 74 6.45 11.67 -9.40
C GLU A 74 7.33 10.94 -10.42
N GLN A 75 8.01 11.68 -11.29
CA GLN A 75 8.95 11.11 -12.27
C GLN A 75 10.13 10.38 -11.59
N LYS A 76 10.67 10.94 -10.50
CA LYS A 76 11.75 10.31 -9.73
C LYS A 76 11.23 9.06 -9.02
N GLU A 77 10.02 9.11 -8.46
CA GLU A 77 9.36 7.95 -7.86
C GLU A 77 9.17 6.80 -8.87
N ILE A 78 8.67 7.10 -10.07
CA ILE A 78 8.52 6.13 -11.17
C ILE A 78 9.87 5.53 -11.57
N ALA A 79 10.91 6.36 -11.69
CA ALA A 79 12.25 5.88 -12.03
C ALA A 79 12.83 4.92 -10.98
N ILE A 80 12.59 5.20 -9.69
CA ILE A 80 12.98 4.32 -8.59
C ILE A 80 12.19 3.01 -8.66
N GLY A 81 10.87 3.09 -8.81
CA GLY A 81 9.99 1.95 -9.01
C GLY A 81 10.45 1.01 -10.11
N LYS A 82 10.77 1.58 -11.28
CA LYS A 82 11.25 0.82 -12.45
C LYS A 82 12.54 0.07 -12.17
N ARG A 83 13.45 0.63 -11.37
CA ARG A 83 14.70 -0.06 -10.97
C ARG A 83 14.40 -1.27 -10.11
N TYR A 84 13.54 -1.13 -9.09
CA TYR A 84 13.14 -2.25 -8.25
C TYR A 84 12.35 -3.31 -9.02
N ALA A 85 11.43 -2.88 -9.89
CA ALA A 85 10.68 -3.79 -10.76
C ALA A 85 11.64 -4.63 -11.64
N THR A 86 12.68 -4.01 -12.19
CA THR A 86 13.69 -4.72 -13.00
C THR A 86 14.43 -5.78 -12.17
N GLU A 87 14.72 -5.50 -10.89
CA GLU A 87 15.42 -6.44 -10.02
C GLU A 87 14.52 -7.60 -9.57
N ILE A 88 13.27 -7.30 -9.23
CA ILE A 88 12.25 -8.32 -8.92
C ILE A 88 12.01 -9.20 -10.16
N ASP A 89 11.88 -8.62 -11.35
CA ASP A 89 11.65 -9.39 -12.57
C ASP A 89 12.79 -10.36 -12.91
N ARG A 90 14.02 -10.06 -12.48
CA ARG A 90 15.19 -10.92 -12.70
C ARG A 90 15.27 -12.08 -11.70
N SER A 91 14.80 -11.86 -10.48
CA SER A 91 14.98 -12.79 -9.35
C SER A 91 13.72 -13.60 -9.05
N ALA A 92 12.54 -13.03 -9.25
CA ALA A 92 11.26 -13.66 -8.97
C ALA A 92 10.80 -14.54 -10.15
N ARG A 93 10.02 -15.57 -9.82
CA ARG A 93 9.34 -16.40 -10.81
C ARG A 93 8.02 -15.72 -11.20
N ILE A 94 7.88 -15.36 -12.47
CA ILE A 94 6.67 -14.71 -13.00
C ILE A 94 5.83 -15.74 -13.74
N ILE A 95 4.52 -15.78 -13.44
CA ILE A 95 3.56 -16.57 -14.20
C ILE A 95 3.38 -15.92 -15.58
N LYS A 96 3.61 -16.68 -16.65
CA LYS A 96 3.52 -16.19 -18.05
C LYS A 96 2.22 -16.59 -18.75
N ASP A 97 1.29 -17.24 -18.06
CA ASP A 97 0.01 -17.64 -18.65
C ASP A 97 -0.81 -16.37 -19.00
N PRO A 98 -1.21 -16.17 -20.26
CA PRO A 98 -1.88 -14.95 -20.69
C PRO A 98 -3.30 -14.81 -20.13
N VAL A 99 -4.00 -15.92 -19.85
CA VAL A 99 -5.36 -15.88 -19.29
C VAL A 99 -5.31 -15.41 -17.85
N ILE A 100 -4.39 -15.94 -17.06
CA ILE A 100 -4.20 -15.53 -15.66
C ILE A 100 -3.77 -14.06 -15.59
N ASN A 101 -2.78 -13.67 -16.41
CA ASN A 101 -2.27 -12.31 -16.40
C ASN A 101 -3.29 -11.28 -16.89
N GLU A 102 -4.06 -11.58 -17.94
CA GLU A 102 -5.12 -10.68 -18.43
C GLU A 102 -6.21 -10.52 -17.37
N TYR A 103 -6.65 -11.61 -16.75
CA TYR A 103 -7.66 -11.58 -15.70
C TYR A 103 -7.26 -10.66 -14.54
N VAL A 104 -6.06 -10.90 -13.97
CA VAL A 104 -5.58 -10.11 -12.82
C VAL A 104 -5.35 -8.66 -13.22
N ASN A 105 -4.81 -8.41 -14.42
CA ASN A 105 -4.67 -7.06 -14.95
C ASN A 105 -6.04 -6.39 -15.10
N ARG A 106 -7.08 -7.06 -15.61
CA ARG A 106 -8.41 -6.47 -15.77
C ARG A 106 -9.02 -6.03 -14.45
N VAL A 107 -8.96 -6.88 -13.42
CA VAL A 107 -9.41 -6.55 -12.06
C VAL A 107 -8.66 -5.31 -11.54
N ALA A 108 -7.33 -5.33 -11.59
CA ALA A 108 -6.50 -4.24 -11.09
C ALA A 108 -6.72 -2.93 -11.86
N GLN A 109 -6.86 -2.98 -13.18
CA GLN A 109 -7.13 -1.80 -14.01
C GLN A 109 -8.55 -1.27 -13.78
N ASN A 110 -9.54 -2.14 -13.49
CA ASN A 110 -10.88 -1.70 -13.11
C ASN A 110 -10.84 -0.87 -11.82
N VAL A 111 -10.13 -1.36 -10.80
CA VAL A 111 -9.93 -0.63 -9.55
C VAL A 111 -9.15 0.68 -9.79
N ALA A 112 -8.05 0.62 -10.56
CA ALA A 112 -7.22 1.79 -10.85
C ALA A 112 -8.00 2.92 -11.54
N ARG A 113 -8.81 2.60 -12.56
CA ARG A 113 -9.66 3.58 -13.26
C ARG A 113 -10.72 4.23 -12.36
N ASN A 114 -11.12 3.54 -11.30
CA ASN A 114 -12.10 3.99 -10.32
C ASN A 114 -11.45 4.50 -9.01
N SER A 115 -10.19 4.94 -9.08
CA SER A 115 -9.41 5.41 -7.94
C SER A 115 -8.84 6.81 -8.15
N ASP A 116 -8.15 7.34 -7.13
CA ASP A 116 -7.40 8.59 -7.25
C ASP A 116 -6.01 8.41 -7.92
N LEU A 117 -5.67 7.21 -8.40
CA LEU A 117 -4.39 6.95 -9.07
C LEU A 117 -4.25 7.76 -10.37
N LYS A 118 -3.12 8.47 -10.51
CA LYS A 118 -2.83 9.34 -11.67
C LYS A 118 -1.76 8.84 -12.62
N ILE A 119 -1.09 7.76 -12.25
CA ILE A 119 0.01 7.16 -13.01
C ILE A 119 -0.43 5.81 -13.59
N PRO A 120 0.19 5.33 -14.67
CA PRO A 120 -0.08 4.00 -15.21
C PRO A 120 0.21 2.90 -14.19
N LEU A 121 -0.66 1.89 -14.14
CA LEU A 121 -0.46 0.69 -13.35
C LEU A 121 0.10 -0.43 -14.24
N THR A 122 1.22 -1.04 -13.84
CA THR A 122 1.79 -2.24 -14.44
C THR A 122 1.58 -3.40 -13.50
N VAL A 123 0.93 -4.48 -13.97
CA VAL A 123 0.52 -5.60 -13.11
C VAL A 123 1.26 -6.87 -13.53
N LYS A 124 1.77 -7.64 -12.56
CA LYS A 124 2.42 -8.92 -12.79
C LYS A 124 2.00 -9.94 -11.75
N VAL A 125 1.88 -11.20 -12.17
CA VAL A 125 1.58 -12.31 -11.28
C VAL A 125 2.85 -13.09 -10.97
N LEU A 126 3.17 -13.24 -9.68
CA LEU A 126 4.30 -14.03 -9.21
C LEU A 126 3.87 -15.46 -8.89
N ASP A 127 4.72 -16.41 -9.26
CA ASP A 127 4.62 -17.80 -8.84
C ASP A 127 5.22 -17.96 -7.45
N ASP A 128 4.44 -17.58 -6.45
CA ASP A 128 4.80 -17.61 -5.04
C ASP A 128 3.58 -18.08 -4.24
N PRO A 129 3.69 -19.17 -3.47
CA PRO A 129 2.57 -19.74 -2.72
C PRO A 129 2.16 -18.89 -1.52
N SER A 130 2.96 -17.89 -1.12
CA SER A 130 2.54 -16.96 -0.08
C SER A 130 1.36 -16.14 -0.57
N ILE A 131 0.37 -15.93 0.30
CA ILE A 131 -0.68 -14.94 0.07
C ILE A 131 0.05 -13.60 0.15
N ASN A 132 0.40 -13.01 -1.01
CA ASN A 132 1.00 -11.68 -1.18
C ASN A 132 0.37 -10.88 -2.33
N ALA A 133 0.31 -9.56 -2.19
CA ALA A 133 0.37 -8.59 -3.25
C ALA A 133 1.04 -7.33 -2.70
N PHE A 134 1.83 -6.66 -3.52
CA PHE A 134 2.50 -5.42 -3.12
C PHE A 134 2.65 -4.49 -4.33
N ALA A 135 2.52 -3.19 -4.08
CA ALA A 135 2.85 -2.17 -5.07
C ALA A 135 4.21 -1.52 -4.78
N LEU A 136 5.05 -1.41 -5.80
CA LEU A 136 6.25 -0.60 -5.77
C LEU A 136 5.93 0.88 -6.05
N PRO A 137 6.81 1.81 -5.66
CA PRO A 137 6.68 3.21 -6.06
C PRO A 137 6.46 3.33 -7.58
N GLY A 138 5.62 4.26 -8.02
CA GLY A 138 5.44 4.47 -9.46
C GLY A 138 4.53 3.49 -10.18
N GLY A 139 3.71 2.71 -9.46
CA GLY A 139 2.60 1.96 -10.04
C GLY A 139 2.97 0.59 -10.62
N PHE A 140 3.92 -0.13 -9.99
CA PHE A 140 4.19 -1.52 -10.35
C PHE A 140 3.60 -2.44 -9.28
N LEU A 141 2.52 -3.15 -9.63
CA LEU A 141 1.79 -4.04 -8.75
C LEU A 141 2.18 -5.50 -9.04
N TYR A 142 2.54 -6.23 -7.99
CA TYR A 142 2.81 -7.65 -8.02
C TYR A 142 1.78 -8.38 -7.19
N VAL A 143 1.26 -9.49 -7.72
CA VAL A 143 0.22 -10.31 -7.10
C VAL A 143 0.73 -11.75 -7.05
N ASN A 144 0.80 -12.35 -5.88
CA ASN A 144 1.28 -13.73 -5.74
C ASN A 144 0.17 -14.72 -6.06
N SER A 145 0.54 -15.87 -6.62
CA SER A 145 -0.38 -16.97 -6.91
C SER A 145 -1.07 -17.51 -5.65
N GLY A 146 -0.40 -17.49 -4.49
CA GLY A 146 -1.00 -17.84 -3.21
C GLY A 146 -2.21 -16.97 -2.85
N LEU A 147 -2.18 -15.67 -3.19
CA LEU A 147 -3.33 -14.77 -2.98
C LEU A 147 -4.51 -15.18 -3.87
N LEU A 148 -4.25 -15.44 -5.14
CA LEU A 148 -5.28 -15.87 -6.10
C LEU A 148 -5.92 -17.21 -5.70
N GLN A 149 -5.13 -18.14 -5.14
CA GLN A 149 -5.62 -19.42 -4.63
C GLN A 149 -6.46 -19.26 -3.35
N ALA A 150 -6.01 -18.38 -2.44
CA ALA A 150 -6.65 -18.15 -1.15
C ALA A 150 -7.94 -17.34 -1.26
N ALA A 151 -8.10 -16.49 -2.28
CA ALA A 151 -9.34 -15.78 -2.53
C ALA A 151 -10.48 -16.77 -2.82
N ASN A 152 -11.62 -16.56 -2.16
CA ASN A 152 -12.84 -17.32 -2.41
C ASN A 152 -13.68 -16.69 -3.53
N GLU A 153 -13.56 -15.38 -3.73
CA GLU A 153 -14.32 -14.59 -4.70
C GLU A 153 -13.43 -13.48 -5.31
N GLU A 154 -13.86 -12.90 -6.44
CA GLU A 154 -13.10 -11.86 -7.17
C GLU A 154 -12.93 -10.57 -6.36
N ASP A 155 -13.98 -10.15 -5.64
CA ASP A 155 -13.99 -8.94 -4.83
C ASP A 155 -12.93 -8.96 -3.71
N GLN A 156 -12.53 -10.13 -3.23
CA GLN A 156 -11.44 -10.28 -2.26
C GLN A 156 -10.08 -9.95 -2.87
N ILE A 157 -9.84 -10.36 -4.13
CA ILE A 157 -8.65 -9.93 -4.88
C ILE A 157 -8.72 -8.43 -5.10
N ALA A 158 -9.88 -7.93 -5.53
CA ALA A 158 -10.08 -6.50 -5.77
C ALA A 158 -9.82 -5.67 -4.50
N GLY A 159 -10.16 -6.18 -3.32
CA GLY A 159 -9.91 -5.49 -2.04
C GLY A 159 -8.45 -5.37 -1.69
N VAL A 160 -7.66 -6.44 -1.83
CA VAL A 160 -6.21 -6.36 -1.64
C VAL A 160 -5.58 -5.42 -2.66
N VAL A 161 -5.97 -5.53 -3.94
CA VAL A 161 -5.46 -4.67 -5.00
C VAL A 161 -5.84 -3.20 -4.79
N ALA A 162 -7.05 -2.92 -4.28
CA ALA A 162 -7.49 -1.57 -3.97
C ALA A 162 -6.66 -0.94 -2.85
N HIS A 163 -6.30 -1.71 -1.83
CA HIS A 163 -5.40 -1.28 -0.76
C HIS A 163 -4.01 -0.90 -1.32
N GLU A 164 -3.42 -1.76 -2.15
CA GLU A 164 -2.12 -1.48 -2.79
C GLU A 164 -2.18 -0.26 -3.71
N ILE A 165 -3.25 -0.10 -4.49
CA ILE A 165 -3.47 1.09 -5.32
C ILE A 165 -3.61 2.35 -4.46
N ALA A 166 -4.23 2.25 -3.28
CA ALA A 166 -4.33 3.37 -2.35
C ALA A 166 -2.97 3.84 -1.83
N HIS A 167 -2.04 2.93 -1.52
CA HIS A 167 -0.66 3.30 -1.17
C HIS A 167 0.04 4.08 -2.30
N VAL A 168 -0.15 3.66 -3.54
CA VAL A 168 0.44 4.33 -4.71
C VAL A 168 -0.22 5.69 -4.93
N ALA A 169 -1.55 5.77 -4.91
CA ALA A 169 -2.30 7.01 -5.11
C ALA A 169 -1.98 8.06 -4.04
N ALA A 170 -1.89 7.66 -2.77
CA ALA A 170 -1.52 8.52 -1.66
C ALA A 170 -0.01 8.82 -1.60
N ARG A 171 0.80 8.17 -2.45
CA ARG A 171 2.27 8.30 -2.53
C ARG A 171 2.95 8.01 -1.19
N HIS A 172 2.50 6.95 -0.50
CA HIS A 172 3.06 6.53 0.79
C HIS A 172 4.54 6.14 0.68
N TRP A 173 4.96 5.51 -0.42
CA TRP A 173 6.37 5.26 -0.73
C TRP A 173 7.19 6.54 -0.80
N ALA A 174 6.72 7.52 -1.57
CA ALA A 174 7.39 8.79 -1.72
C ALA A 174 7.47 9.57 -0.40
N SER A 175 6.45 9.44 0.45
CA SER A 175 6.45 9.99 1.82
C SER A 175 7.51 9.32 2.69
N GLN A 176 7.60 8.00 2.63
CA GLN A 176 8.56 7.24 3.43
C GLN A 176 10.01 7.50 2.99
N MET A 177 10.27 7.56 1.69
CA MET A 177 11.57 7.96 1.15
C MET A 177 11.93 9.41 1.50
N THR A 178 10.93 10.30 1.59
CA THR A 178 11.14 11.68 2.06
C THR A 178 11.57 11.70 3.52
N LYS A 179 10.92 10.92 4.40
CA LYS A 179 11.35 10.79 5.81
C LYS A 179 12.80 10.31 5.92
N ALA A 180 13.18 9.31 5.13
CA ALA A 180 14.55 8.81 5.08
C ALA A 180 15.55 9.87 4.60
N THR A 181 15.20 10.64 3.56
CA THR A 181 16.03 11.74 3.05
C THR A 181 16.20 12.84 4.10
N ILE A 182 15.12 13.21 4.81
CA ILE A 182 15.17 14.17 5.90
C ILE A 182 16.07 13.66 7.03
N LEU A 183 15.96 12.37 7.39
CA LEU A 183 16.84 11.77 8.40
C LEU A 183 18.30 11.89 7.97
N GLN A 184 18.62 11.54 6.73
CA GLN A 184 19.98 11.68 6.18
C GLN A 184 20.51 13.13 6.29
N TYR A 185 19.67 14.14 6.01
CA TYR A 185 20.07 15.54 6.19
C TYR A 185 20.18 15.96 7.66
N ALA A 186 19.30 15.47 8.53
CA ALA A 186 19.37 15.73 9.96
C ALA A 186 20.65 15.16 10.60
N MET A 187 21.29 14.19 9.95
CA MET A 187 22.58 13.63 10.37
C MET A 187 23.79 14.49 9.99
N ILE A 188 23.66 15.45 9.08
CA ILE A 188 24.79 16.29 8.61
C ILE A 188 25.55 16.99 9.76
N PRO A 189 24.89 17.59 10.79
CA PRO A 189 25.60 18.19 11.91
C PRO A 189 26.51 17.22 12.68
N LEU A 190 26.18 15.92 12.69
CA LEU A 190 26.97 14.88 13.37
C LEU A 190 28.33 14.63 12.68
N MET A 191 28.45 14.99 11.40
CA MET A 191 29.71 14.94 10.65
C MET A 191 30.71 15.98 11.16
N PHE A 192 30.24 17.11 11.67
CA PHE A 192 31.09 18.25 12.05
C PHE A 192 31.50 18.26 13.52
N THR A 193 31.03 17.30 14.33
CA THR A 193 31.38 17.21 15.76
C THR A 193 32.26 15.98 16.00
N PRO A 194 33.52 16.12 16.49
CA PRO A 194 34.47 15.01 16.63
C PRO A 194 33.94 13.82 17.44
N MET A 195 33.13 14.09 18.47
CA MET A 195 32.54 13.06 19.34
C MET A 195 31.44 12.23 18.63
N SER A 196 30.71 12.81 17.67
CA SER A 196 29.64 12.13 16.94
C SER A 196 30.05 11.59 15.58
N PHE A 197 31.25 11.91 15.11
CA PHE A 197 31.75 11.46 13.80
C PHE A 197 31.76 9.93 13.65
N PRO A 198 32.19 9.11 14.64
CA PRO A 198 32.10 7.66 14.53
C PRO A 198 30.66 7.15 14.37
N VAL A 199 29.70 7.80 15.03
CA VAL A 199 28.26 7.48 14.93
C VAL A 199 27.72 7.83 13.55
N TYR A 200 28.12 8.97 12.99
CA TYR A 200 27.79 9.37 11.61
C TYR A 200 28.30 8.35 10.58
N ILE A 201 29.55 7.88 10.71
CA ILE A 201 30.11 6.87 9.79
C ILE A 201 29.31 5.57 9.86
N GLY A 202 29.06 5.03 11.06
CA GLY A 202 28.32 3.78 11.21
C GLY A 202 26.88 3.83 10.68
N LEU A 203 26.22 4.98 10.78
CA LEU A 203 24.85 5.16 10.27
C LEU A 203 24.79 5.51 8.77
N SER A 204 25.75 6.28 8.26
CA SER A 204 25.77 6.70 6.85
C SER A 204 26.13 5.56 5.89
N GLU A 205 26.94 4.59 6.32
CA GLU A 205 27.30 3.41 5.53
C GLU A 205 26.06 2.56 5.18
N GLY A 206 25.14 2.36 6.13
CA GLY A 206 23.88 1.65 5.89
C GLY A 206 22.87 2.42 5.00
N LEU A 207 22.89 3.76 5.03
CA LEU A 207 21.98 4.60 4.24
C LEU A 207 22.44 4.76 2.77
N ASN A 208 23.76 4.77 2.53
CA ASN A 208 24.33 4.98 1.20
C ASN A 208 24.20 3.78 0.24
N MET A 209 23.93 2.57 0.76
CA MET A 209 23.65 1.38 -0.07
C MET A 209 22.27 1.42 -0.76
N GLY A 210 21.50 2.50 -0.52
CA GLY A 210 20.10 2.58 -0.92
C GLY A 210 19.23 1.83 0.09
N ILE A 211 18.13 2.43 0.51
CA ILE A 211 17.24 1.80 1.50
C ILE A 211 16.50 0.66 0.79
N PRO A 212 16.69 -0.61 1.19
CA PRO A 212 15.94 -1.69 0.58
C PRO A 212 14.46 -1.49 0.91
N LEU A 213 13.57 -1.70 -0.07
CA LEU A 213 12.13 -1.49 0.13
C LEU A 213 11.59 -2.31 1.32
N ALA A 214 12.18 -3.48 1.59
CA ALA A 214 11.89 -4.32 2.74
C ALA A 214 12.09 -3.67 4.12
N PHE A 215 12.83 -2.54 4.20
CA PHE A 215 12.99 -1.76 5.44
C PHE A 215 11.98 -0.62 5.56
N LEU A 216 11.22 -0.32 4.50
CA LEU A 216 10.25 0.75 4.49
C LEU A 216 8.90 0.24 4.97
N LYS A 217 8.66 0.36 6.27
CA LYS A 217 7.33 0.12 6.86
C LYS A 217 6.47 1.37 6.77
N PHE A 218 5.24 1.20 6.33
CA PHE A 218 4.25 2.27 6.39
C PHE A 218 3.78 2.50 7.82
N SER A 219 3.45 3.75 8.12
CA SER A 219 2.96 4.10 9.46
C SER A 219 1.51 3.65 9.63
N ARG A 220 1.04 3.51 10.87
CA ARG A 220 -0.37 3.19 11.17
C ARG A 220 -1.35 4.16 10.50
N ASN A 221 -0.95 5.42 10.31
CA ASN A 221 -1.77 6.41 9.62
C ASN A 221 -1.81 6.18 8.10
N ASP A 222 -0.69 5.75 7.52
CA ASP A 222 -0.63 5.41 6.09
C ASP A 222 -1.50 4.16 5.81
N GLU A 223 -1.47 3.15 6.69
CA GLU A 223 -2.36 1.98 6.64
C GLU A 223 -3.84 2.37 6.73
N ALA A 224 -4.18 3.19 7.72
CA ALA A 224 -5.57 3.62 7.93
C ALA A 224 -6.10 4.48 6.78
N GLU A 225 -5.24 5.25 6.11
CA GLU A 225 -5.61 5.99 4.90
C GLU A 225 -5.74 5.06 3.69
N ALA A 226 -4.87 4.06 3.56
CA ALA A 226 -4.97 3.07 2.49
C ALA A 226 -6.22 2.19 2.62
N ASP A 227 -6.60 1.78 3.84
CA ASP A 227 -7.87 1.10 4.14
C ASP A 227 -9.06 1.95 3.69
N PHE A 228 -9.11 3.20 4.15
CA PHE A 228 -10.19 4.15 3.88
C PHE A 228 -10.35 4.44 2.39
N LEU A 229 -9.25 4.65 1.67
CA LEU A 229 -9.28 4.88 0.23
C LEU A 229 -9.58 3.59 -0.55
N GLY A 230 -9.00 2.46 -0.15
CA GLY A 230 -9.17 1.16 -0.80
C GLY A 230 -10.64 0.72 -0.82
N ILE A 231 -11.32 0.80 0.31
CA ILE A 231 -12.76 0.49 0.45
C ILE A 231 -13.62 1.37 -0.48
N GLN A 232 -13.28 2.65 -0.60
CA GLN A 232 -13.95 3.55 -1.53
C GLN A 232 -13.67 3.22 -3.00
N TYR A 233 -12.45 2.79 -3.33
CA TYR A 233 -12.11 2.36 -4.69
C TYR A 233 -12.82 1.07 -5.07
N MET A 234 -12.92 0.10 -4.16
CA MET A 234 -13.75 -1.10 -4.36
C MET A 234 -15.19 -0.71 -4.66
N TYR A 235 -15.76 0.15 -3.81
CA TYR A 235 -17.13 0.62 -3.96
C TYR A 235 -17.35 1.30 -5.33
N LYS A 236 -16.45 2.21 -5.73
CA LYS A 236 -16.56 2.92 -7.01
C LYS A 236 -16.37 1.98 -8.20
N ALA A 237 -15.48 0.99 -8.09
CA ALA A 237 -15.28 -0.06 -9.08
C ALA A 237 -16.44 -1.07 -9.16
N GLY A 238 -17.38 -1.01 -8.22
CA GLY A 238 -18.59 -1.84 -8.19
C GLY A 238 -18.49 -3.10 -7.32
N TYR A 239 -17.34 -3.37 -6.71
CA TYR A 239 -17.12 -4.52 -5.83
C TYR A 239 -17.77 -4.34 -4.46
N ASP A 240 -18.04 -5.44 -3.76
CA ASP A 240 -18.52 -5.40 -2.37
C ASP A 240 -17.39 -5.02 -1.42
N PRO A 241 -17.44 -3.84 -0.77
CA PRO A 241 -16.38 -3.42 0.15
C PRO A 241 -16.31 -4.30 1.41
N ASN A 242 -17.37 -5.04 1.76
CA ASN A 242 -17.33 -5.99 2.87
C ASN A 242 -16.40 -7.18 2.59
N ALA A 243 -16.09 -7.47 1.32
CA ALA A 243 -15.13 -8.50 0.96
C ALA A 243 -13.72 -8.20 1.48
N TYR A 244 -13.36 -6.92 1.60
CA TYR A 244 -12.12 -6.47 2.24
C TYR A 244 -12.03 -6.96 3.69
N VAL A 245 -13.07 -6.66 4.47
CA VAL A 245 -13.22 -7.06 5.87
C VAL A 245 -13.22 -8.59 6.01
N ALA A 246 -14.00 -9.28 5.17
CA ALA A 246 -14.11 -10.73 5.19
C ALA A 246 -12.76 -11.40 4.90
N PHE A 247 -12.02 -10.92 3.90
CA PHE A 247 -10.71 -11.46 3.55
C PHE A 247 -9.68 -11.21 4.67
N PHE A 248 -9.62 -9.99 5.22
CA PHE A 248 -8.69 -9.67 6.33
C PHE A 248 -9.01 -10.48 7.59
N GLY A 249 -10.29 -10.71 7.88
CA GLY A 249 -10.73 -11.59 8.96
C GLY A 249 -10.29 -13.04 8.76
N LYS A 250 -10.38 -13.56 7.52
CA LYS A 250 -9.88 -14.89 7.15
C LYS A 250 -8.38 -15.02 7.38
N ILE A 251 -7.59 -14.03 6.98
CA ILE A 251 -6.15 -14.03 7.21
C ILE A 251 -5.81 -14.01 8.71
N LEU A 252 -6.46 -13.16 9.50
CA LEU A 252 -6.25 -13.14 10.95
C LEU A 252 -6.56 -14.48 11.60
N GLN A 253 -7.59 -15.17 11.13
CA GLN A 253 -7.94 -16.50 11.61
C GLN A 253 -6.86 -17.52 11.24
N GLU A 254 -6.36 -17.49 10.02
CA GLU A 254 -5.28 -18.39 9.57
C GLU A 254 -3.99 -18.14 10.35
N GLN A 255 -3.63 -16.88 10.58
CA GLN A 255 -2.47 -16.50 11.40
C GLN A 255 -2.56 -17.01 12.84
N ARG A 256 -3.76 -16.97 13.44
CA ARG A 256 -3.98 -17.52 14.79
C ARG A 256 -3.85 -19.04 14.81
N ARG A 257 -4.22 -19.71 13.72
CA ARG A 257 -4.18 -21.16 13.58
C ARG A 257 -2.77 -21.68 13.36
N ASP A 258 -2.00 -20.99 12.52
CA ASP A 258 -0.60 -21.31 12.24
C ASP A 258 0.24 -20.03 12.19
N PRO A 259 0.81 -19.60 13.33
CA PRO A 259 1.66 -18.40 13.40
C PRO A 259 2.94 -18.47 12.56
N GLY A 260 3.32 -19.65 12.04
CA GLY A 260 4.46 -19.83 11.14
C GLY A 260 4.11 -19.72 9.65
N SER A 261 2.82 -19.76 9.30
CA SER A 261 2.31 -19.70 7.93
C SER A 261 2.10 -18.28 7.37
N VAL A 262 2.54 -17.26 8.12
CA VAL A 262 2.20 -15.84 7.86
C VAL A 262 2.40 -15.49 6.39
N PRO A 263 1.32 -15.09 5.69
CA PRO A 263 1.46 -14.68 4.32
C PRO A 263 2.22 -13.36 4.18
N SER A 264 3.08 -13.25 3.18
CA SER A 264 4.01 -12.13 3.07
C SER A 264 3.35 -10.77 2.77
N ILE A 265 2.03 -10.65 2.46
CA ILE A 265 1.29 -9.34 2.47
C ILE A 265 1.48 -8.65 3.81
N PHE A 266 1.39 -9.44 4.87
CA PHE A 266 1.16 -8.94 6.21
C PHE A 266 2.44 -8.81 7.03
N ALA A 267 3.59 -9.13 6.45
CA ALA A 267 4.88 -8.82 7.06
C ALA A 267 5.12 -7.30 7.08
N ASP A 268 4.68 -6.61 6.02
CA ASP A 268 4.86 -5.17 5.87
C ASP A 268 3.64 -4.39 6.39
N HIS A 269 2.42 -4.91 6.18
CA HIS A 269 1.14 -4.23 6.48
C HIS A 269 0.13 -5.15 7.22
N PRO A 270 0.42 -5.65 8.45
CA PRO A 270 -0.39 -6.67 9.11
C PRO A 270 -1.85 -6.24 9.32
N PRO A 271 -2.82 -7.15 9.15
CA PRO A 271 -4.20 -6.85 9.47
C PRO A 271 -4.31 -6.80 11.00
N THR A 272 -5.12 -5.90 11.52
CA THR A 272 -5.39 -5.86 12.96
C THR A 272 -6.89 -5.80 13.21
N PRO A 273 -7.38 -6.32 14.35
CA PRO A 273 -8.80 -6.19 14.70
C PRO A 273 -9.30 -4.74 14.64
N GLU A 274 -8.46 -3.78 15.03
CA GLU A 274 -8.81 -2.36 15.02
C GLU A 274 -9.00 -1.83 13.59
N ARG A 275 -8.16 -2.25 12.64
CA ARG A 275 -8.32 -1.89 11.22
C ARG A 275 -9.61 -2.46 10.63
N ILE A 276 -9.94 -3.70 10.99
CA ILE A 276 -11.19 -4.34 10.53
C ILE A 276 -12.42 -3.60 11.07
N ILE A 277 -12.44 -3.31 12.37
CA ILE A 277 -13.55 -2.58 13.00
C ILE A 277 -13.71 -1.20 12.34
N LYS A 278 -12.59 -0.49 12.14
CA LYS A 278 -12.61 0.83 11.48
C LYS A 278 -13.11 0.75 10.04
N ALA A 279 -12.67 -0.25 9.28
CA ALA A 279 -13.16 -0.51 7.93
C ALA A 279 -14.68 -0.75 7.90
N GLU A 280 -15.22 -1.55 8.83
CA GLU A 280 -16.67 -1.77 8.94
C GLU A 280 -17.44 -0.48 9.27
N GLU A 281 -16.91 0.34 10.18
CA GLU A 281 -17.49 1.64 10.54
C GLU A 281 -17.47 2.61 9.34
N GLU A 282 -16.38 2.64 8.59
CA GLU A 282 -16.24 3.44 7.38
C GLU A 282 -17.24 3.00 6.32
N ILE A 283 -17.33 1.71 6.02
CA ILE A 283 -18.32 1.15 5.07
C ILE A 283 -19.74 1.61 5.43
N LYS A 284 -20.12 1.51 6.70
CA LYS A 284 -21.46 1.89 7.18
C LYS A 284 -21.72 3.39 7.15
N SER A 285 -20.69 4.22 7.35
CA SER A 285 -20.85 5.66 7.55
C SER A 285 -20.64 6.50 6.30
N ILE A 286 -19.80 6.05 5.36
CA ILE A 286 -19.39 6.85 4.20
C ILE A 286 -19.97 6.35 2.88
N LEU A 287 -20.28 5.05 2.76
CA LEU A 287 -20.68 4.47 1.48
C LEU A 287 -22.21 4.46 1.35
N PRO A 288 -22.76 5.06 0.27
CA PRO A 288 -24.18 4.94 -0.01
C PRO A 288 -24.56 3.48 -0.30
N ASN A 289 -25.72 3.04 0.17
CA ASN A 289 -26.21 1.69 -0.13
C ASN A 289 -26.36 1.48 -1.64
N LYS A 290 -25.72 0.43 -2.18
CA LYS A 290 -25.98 -0.09 -3.53
C LYS A 290 -26.93 -1.28 -3.46
N GLN A 291 -27.77 -1.42 -4.49
CA GLN A 291 -28.67 -2.57 -4.60
C GLN A 291 -27.93 -3.87 -4.90
N GLN A 292 -26.82 -3.78 -5.64
CA GLN A 292 -26.04 -4.93 -6.09
C GLN A 292 -24.55 -4.57 -6.08
N TYR A 293 -23.73 -5.54 -5.72
CA TYR A 293 -22.27 -5.49 -5.80
C TYR A 293 -21.77 -6.61 -6.70
N LEU A 294 -20.66 -6.36 -7.38
CA LEU A 294 -19.89 -7.40 -8.05
C LEU A 294 -19.13 -8.17 -6.97
N VAL A 295 -19.55 -9.41 -6.71
CA VAL A 295 -18.88 -10.30 -5.76
C VAL A 295 -17.86 -11.17 -6.49
N SER A 296 -18.30 -11.79 -7.59
CA SER A 296 -17.51 -12.75 -8.36
C SER A 296 -17.98 -12.85 -9.80
N THR A 297 -17.15 -13.48 -10.64
CA THR A 297 -17.43 -13.74 -12.05
C THR A 297 -17.17 -15.21 -12.40
N SER A 298 -17.73 -15.70 -13.50
CA SER A 298 -17.34 -17.03 -14.01
C SER A 298 -15.86 -17.10 -14.38
N GLU A 299 -15.32 -15.97 -14.88
CA GLU A 299 -13.91 -15.85 -15.26
C GLU A 299 -12.96 -16.00 -14.06
N PHE A 300 -13.40 -15.64 -12.85
CA PHE A 300 -12.66 -15.92 -11.61
C PHE A 300 -12.45 -17.42 -11.41
N GLY A 301 -13.52 -18.21 -11.59
CA GLY A 301 -13.48 -19.67 -11.48
C GLY A 301 -12.60 -20.32 -12.55
N ASP A 302 -12.70 -19.83 -13.79
CA ASP A 302 -11.85 -20.28 -14.90
C ASP A 302 -10.37 -19.96 -14.63
N MET A 303 -10.08 -18.75 -14.13
CA MET A 303 -8.75 -18.33 -13.74
C MET A 303 -8.19 -19.21 -12.63
N LYS A 304 -8.95 -19.50 -11.56
CA LYS A 304 -8.49 -20.39 -10.47
C LYS A 304 -8.19 -21.79 -10.98
N THR A 305 -9.09 -22.36 -11.77
CA THR A 305 -8.89 -23.70 -12.37
C THR A 305 -7.63 -23.74 -13.24
N ARG A 306 -7.42 -22.69 -14.04
CA ARG A 306 -6.23 -22.55 -14.88
C ARG A 306 -4.96 -22.43 -14.04
N LEU A 307 -4.99 -21.61 -12.99
CA LEU A 307 -3.88 -21.40 -12.07
C LEU A 307 -3.50 -22.71 -11.37
N GLU A 308 -4.47 -23.47 -10.86
CA GLU A 308 -4.23 -24.79 -10.27
C GLU A 308 -3.56 -25.75 -11.25
N GLY A 309 -3.98 -25.75 -12.52
CA GLY A 309 -3.34 -26.52 -13.59
C GLY A 309 -1.88 -26.13 -13.82
N VAL A 310 -1.60 -24.83 -13.94
CA VAL A 310 -0.22 -24.30 -14.11
C VAL A 310 0.67 -24.69 -12.93
N MET A 311 0.17 -24.51 -11.70
CA MET A 311 0.90 -24.82 -10.47
C MET A 311 1.15 -26.33 -10.31
N SER A 312 0.17 -27.17 -10.67
CA SER A 312 0.29 -28.63 -10.65
C SER A 312 1.32 -29.15 -11.65
N MET A 313 1.27 -28.65 -12.90
CA MET A 313 2.25 -29.00 -13.93
C MET A 313 3.67 -28.62 -13.52
N ARG A 314 3.84 -27.43 -12.93
CA ARG A 314 5.14 -26.99 -12.41
C ARG A 314 5.66 -27.91 -11.31
N LYS A 315 4.83 -28.20 -10.30
CA LYS A 315 5.21 -29.09 -9.19
C LYS A 315 5.64 -30.47 -9.70
N LYS A 316 5.06 -30.94 -10.81
CA LYS A 316 5.47 -32.19 -11.48
C LYS A 316 6.83 -32.05 -12.16
N MET A 317 7.10 -30.95 -12.86
CA MET A 317 8.40 -30.69 -13.49
C MET A 317 9.52 -30.59 -12.46
N GLU A 318 9.33 -29.86 -11.36
CA GLU A 318 10.32 -29.72 -10.28
C GLU A 318 10.65 -31.06 -9.59
N LYS A 319 9.64 -31.92 -9.40
CA LYS A 319 9.87 -33.29 -8.91
C LYS A 319 10.64 -34.17 -9.89
N THR A 320 10.52 -33.91 -11.19
CA THR A 320 11.20 -34.68 -12.24
C THR A 320 12.66 -34.25 -12.37
N GLU A 321 12.96 -32.97 -12.16
CA GLU A 321 14.33 -32.42 -12.17
C GLU A 321 15.09 -32.68 -10.85
N GLY A 322 14.39 -32.78 -9.71
CA GLY A 322 15.00 -33.02 -8.39
C GLY A 322 14.88 -34.44 -7.83
N GLY A 323 14.27 -35.39 -8.57
CA GLY A 323 14.08 -36.77 -8.14
C GLY A 323 15.27 -37.68 -8.47
N PRO A 324 15.49 -38.79 -7.73
CA PRO A 324 16.52 -39.76 -8.09
C PRO A 324 16.20 -40.36 -9.47
N THR A 325 17.00 -40.00 -10.48
CA THR A 325 16.95 -40.62 -11.79
C THR A 325 17.38 -42.08 -11.68
N LEU A 326 16.45 -43.00 -11.94
CA LEU A 326 16.78 -44.40 -12.19
C LEU A 326 17.57 -44.46 -13.50
N GLN A 327 18.90 -44.56 -13.40
CA GLN A 327 19.74 -44.89 -14.54
C GLN A 327 19.32 -46.28 -15.03
N LYS A 328 18.60 -46.31 -16.15
CA LYS A 328 18.22 -47.55 -16.80
C LYS A 328 19.52 -48.17 -17.33
N ARG A 329 19.99 -49.21 -16.65
CA ARG A 329 21.18 -49.96 -17.05
C ARG A 329 20.93 -50.52 -18.45
N GLU A 330 21.64 -50.03 -19.45
CA GLU A 330 21.55 -50.59 -20.80
C GLU A 330 21.90 -52.08 -20.77
N PRO A 331 21.16 -52.94 -21.48
CA PRO A 331 21.52 -54.34 -21.59
C PRO A 331 22.82 -54.42 -22.39
N LYS A 332 23.90 -54.86 -21.74
CA LYS A 332 25.14 -55.23 -22.42
C LYS A 332 24.80 -56.30 -23.46
N THR A 333 24.86 -55.94 -24.74
CA THR A 333 24.98 -56.90 -25.85
C THR A 333 26.33 -57.58 -25.73
N THR A 334 26.36 -58.71 -25.01
CA THR A 334 27.48 -59.64 -25.03
C THR A 334 27.36 -60.51 -26.27
N THR A 335 28.15 -60.21 -27.29
CA THR A 335 28.53 -61.17 -28.33
C THR A 335 29.19 -62.38 -27.70
N SER A 336 28.57 -63.56 -27.84
CA SER A 336 29.16 -64.85 -27.51
C SER A 336 30.10 -65.32 -28.63
N PRO A 337 31.17 -66.04 -28.28
CA PRO A 337 31.60 -67.19 -29.05
C PRO A 337 31.41 -68.49 -28.26
N THR A 338 31.00 -69.50 -29.01
CA THR A 338 30.76 -70.92 -28.71
C THR A 338 31.86 -71.58 -27.86
N THR A 339 31.49 -72.47 -26.91
CA THR A 339 31.89 -73.91 -26.81
C THR A 339 31.41 -74.56 -25.48
N GLN A 340 30.41 -75.45 -25.59
CA GLN A 340 30.12 -76.74 -24.93
C GLN A 340 30.41 -77.07 -23.42
N PRO A 341 29.74 -78.11 -22.85
CA PRO A 341 29.02 -78.03 -21.57
C PRO A 341 29.57 -78.93 -20.44
N SER A 342 29.21 -78.63 -19.19
CA SER A 342 29.18 -79.60 -18.08
C SER A 342 28.52 -79.00 -16.84
N GLY A 343 27.58 -79.72 -16.20
CA GLY A 343 27.22 -79.46 -14.80
C GLY A 343 25.73 -79.38 -14.48
N THR A 344 25.18 -80.56 -14.22
CA THR A 344 23.94 -80.94 -13.49
C THR A 344 23.30 -79.99 -12.46
N GLN A 345 21.95 -79.96 -12.53
CA GLN A 345 20.93 -80.08 -11.46
C GLN A 345 20.37 -78.84 -10.70
N ASN A 346 19.12 -78.48 -11.09
CA ASN A 346 17.85 -78.60 -10.33
C ASN A 346 17.52 -77.64 -9.14
N PRO A 347 16.22 -77.52 -8.72
CA PRO A 347 15.37 -76.33 -8.93
C PRO A 347 14.86 -75.70 -7.60
N ASP A 348 13.93 -74.74 -7.71
CA ASP A 348 13.18 -74.06 -6.62
C ASP A 348 13.90 -72.94 -5.84
N ASP A 349 13.54 -71.69 -6.14
CA ASP A 349 13.04 -70.77 -5.11
C ASP A 349 12.36 -69.56 -5.77
N ASP A 350 11.10 -69.76 -6.15
CA ASP A 350 10.18 -68.68 -6.49
C ASP A 350 9.52 -68.21 -5.18
N LYS A 351 10.09 -67.19 -4.54
CA LYS A 351 9.47 -66.53 -3.36
C LYS A 351 9.44 -65.00 -3.54
N PRO A 352 8.28 -64.35 -3.36
CA PRO A 352 8.17 -62.89 -3.44
C PRO A 352 8.79 -62.21 -2.20
N PRO A 353 9.26 -60.95 -2.36
CA PRO A 353 10.07 -60.28 -1.33
C PRO A 353 9.24 -59.85 -0.11
N VAL A 354 9.80 -60.06 1.08
CA VAL A 354 9.23 -59.62 2.36
C VAL A 354 9.89 -58.31 2.81
N LEU A 355 9.07 -57.32 3.18
CA LEU A 355 9.52 -56.04 3.77
C LEU A 355 9.86 -56.22 5.25
N GLN A 356 11.10 -55.92 5.64
CA GLN A 356 11.48 -55.78 7.05
C GLN A 356 11.14 -54.36 7.56
N ARG A 357 10.46 -54.31 8.71
CA ARG A 357 10.23 -53.08 9.48
C ARG A 357 11.53 -52.73 10.20
N ARG A 358 11.96 -51.46 10.10
CA ARG A 358 13.10 -50.94 10.88
C ARG A 358 12.60 -50.51 12.26
N ASP A 359 13.34 -50.89 13.29
CA ASP A 359 13.17 -50.44 14.67
C ASP A 359 13.46 -48.95 14.84
#